data_AF-A0A950LUW3-F1
#
_entry.id   AF-A0A950LUW3-F1
#
_cell.length_a   1.000
_cell.length_b   1.000
_cell.length_c   1.000
_cell.angle_alpha   90.00
_cell.angle_beta   90.00
_cell.angle_gamma   90.00
#
_symmetry.space_group_name_H-M   'P 1'
#
loop_
_entity.id
_entity.type
_entity.pdbx_description
1 polymer ?
#
loop_
_entity_poly.entity_id
_entity_poly.type
_entity_poly.pdbx_seq_one_letter_code
_entity_poly.pdbx_strand_id
1 'polypeptide(L)'
;MRSHHAEAGNRSGGFTKAALALTLAAAAFVAPASLLGASSAFAQAKPTNLADLVDTVADAVVNISATQTVEDKTPEAMPDLPKGTPFDDMFEQFFKNHGFNNAPHPHKMSSLGSGFVIDPSGIVITNNHVVGDANDIVVIFTDG
;
A
#
# COMPACT_ATOMS: atom_id res chain seq x y z
N MET A 1 12.50 -69.42 -49.37
CA MET A 1 12.76 -70.88 -49.31
C MET A 1 13.91 -71.12 -48.35
N ARG A 2 13.79 -72.12 -47.48
CA ARG A 2 14.61 -72.40 -46.29
C ARG A 2 16.12 -72.49 -46.56
N SER A 3 16.95 -72.12 -45.57
CA SER A 3 17.96 -73.03 -45.01
C SER A 3 18.58 -72.45 -43.72
N HIS A 4 18.91 -73.39 -42.83
CA HIS A 4 19.37 -73.22 -41.45
C HIS A 4 20.76 -72.61 -41.36
N HIS A 5 21.06 -71.91 -40.26
CA HIS A 5 22.37 -71.98 -39.60
C HIS A 5 22.23 -71.62 -38.12
N ALA A 6 22.70 -72.53 -37.26
CA ALA A 6 22.85 -72.34 -35.83
C ALA A 6 24.20 -71.67 -35.54
N GLU A 7 24.27 -70.82 -34.51
CA GLU A 7 25.54 -70.45 -33.87
C GLU A 7 25.36 -70.25 -32.38
N ALA A 8 26.25 -70.89 -31.62
CA ALA A 8 26.39 -70.85 -30.17
C ALA A 8 27.25 -69.64 -29.76
N GLY A 9 27.07 -69.14 -28.53
CA GLY A 9 27.91 -68.04 -28.03
C GLY A 9 27.83 -67.82 -26.52
N ASN A 10 28.45 -68.73 -25.76
CA ASN A 10 28.75 -68.61 -24.33
C ASN A 10 29.84 -67.55 -24.07
N ARG A 11 29.59 -66.56 -23.18
CA ARG A 11 30.56 -65.81 -22.30
C ARG A 11 29.76 -64.99 -21.27
N SER A 12 30.11 -64.74 -20.01
CA SER A 12 31.04 -65.27 -19.01
C SER A 12 30.98 -64.29 -17.82
N GLY A 13 30.99 -64.79 -16.58
CA GLY A 13 31.35 -64.01 -15.37
C GLY A 13 30.20 -63.23 -14.71
N GLY A 14 29.99 -63.22 -13.40
CA GLY A 14 30.77 -63.78 -12.31
C GLY A 14 29.91 -63.80 -11.04
N PHE A 15 30.27 -64.73 -10.17
CA PHE A 15 29.68 -64.94 -8.86
C PHE A 15 29.94 -63.75 -7.94
N THR A 16 28.92 -63.32 -7.18
CA THR A 16 29.11 -63.09 -5.74
C THR A 16 27.77 -63.19 -5.00
N LYS A 17 27.84 -63.91 -3.89
CA LYS A 17 26.77 -64.30 -2.97
C LYS A 17 26.45 -63.16 -1.98
N ALA A 18 25.32 -63.33 -1.29
CA ALA A 18 24.91 -62.67 -0.04
C ALA A 18 24.41 -61.21 -0.20
N ALA A 19 23.38 -60.73 0.48
CA ALA A 19 22.68 -61.13 1.70
C ALA A 19 21.18 -60.80 1.54
N LEU A 20 20.26 -61.70 1.87
CA LEU A 20 19.55 -61.75 3.16
C LEU A 20 19.17 -60.37 3.76
N ALA A 21 17.95 -59.92 3.48
CA ALA A 21 17.03 -59.18 4.36
C ALA A 21 15.81 -58.80 3.51
N LEU A 22 14.77 -59.65 3.43
CA LEU A 22 13.54 -59.54 4.23
C LEU A 22 12.99 -58.11 4.37
N THR A 23 11.70 -57.99 4.06
CA THR A 23 10.76 -56.87 4.23
C THR A 23 10.76 -55.76 3.17
N LEU A 24 9.75 -55.75 2.31
CA LEU A 24 8.71 -54.70 2.25
C LEU A 24 7.65 -55.12 1.22
N ALA A 25 6.52 -55.63 1.71
CA ALA A 25 5.27 -54.88 1.84
C ALA A 25 4.35 -55.07 0.63
N ALA A 26 3.54 -56.13 0.72
CA ALA A 26 2.28 -56.20 0.02
C ALA A 26 1.35 -55.10 0.56
N ALA A 27 0.55 -54.54 -0.35
CA ALA A 27 -0.78 -53.97 -0.12
C ALA A 27 -0.92 -52.92 1.00
N ALA A 28 -1.07 -51.66 0.61
CA ALA A 28 -2.39 -51.01 0.69
C ALA A 28 -2.23 -49.55 0.26
N PHE A 29 -2.99 -49.20 -0.78
CA PHE A 29 -3.29 -47.82 -1.14
C PHE A 29 -4.19 -47.25 -0.03
N VAL A 30 -3.61 -46.84 1.09
CA VAL A 30 -4.33 -46.09 2.14
C VAL A 30 -4.21 -44.62 1.78
N ALA A 31 -5.29 -44.08 1.21
CA ALA A 31 -5.44 -42.65 1.00
C ALA A 31 -5.21 -41.90 2.33
N PRO A 32 -4.39 -40.84 2.38
CA PRO A 32 -4.40 -39.96 3.53
C PRO A 32 -5.71 -39.17 3.47
N ALA A 33 -6.71 -39.65 4.22
CA ALA A 33 -7.92 -38.89 4.49
C ALA A 33 -7.51 -37.60 5.21
N SER A 34 -7.66 -36.49 4.50
CA SER A 34 -7.33 -35.15 4.95
C SER A 34 -8.02 -34.84 6.28
N LEU A 35 -7.27 -34.88 7.38
CA LEU A 35 -7.63 -34.22 8.63
C LEU A 35 -7.46 -32.71 8.43
N LEU A 36 -8.35 -32.10 7.64
CA LEU A 36 -8.56 -30.67 7.70
C LEU A 36 -9.35 -30.42 8.98
N GLY A 37 -8.61 -30.09 10.06
CA GLY A 37 -9.22 -29.62 11.30
C GLY A 37 -10.14 -28.45 10.97
N ALA A 38 -11.42 -28.60 11.32
CA ALA A 38 -12.35 -27.49 11.27
C ALA A 38 -11.87 -26.44 12.28
N SER A 39 -11.28 -25.36 11.80
CA SER A 39 -11.02 -24.19 12.62
C SER A 39 -12.37 -23.70 13.15
N SER A 40 -12.59 -23.83 14.46
CA SER A 40 -13.75 -23.25 15.11
C SER A 40 -13.70 -21.74 14.89
N ALA A 41 -14.63 -21.20 14.10
CA ALA A 41 -14.81 -19.77 13.98
C ALA A 41 -15.28 -19.25 15.35
N PHE A 42 -14.40 -18.56 16.07
CA PHE A 42 -14.79 -17.84 17.27
C PHE A 42 -15.68 -16.67 16.83
N ALA A 43 -16.98 -16.76 17.18
CA ALA A 43 -17.87 -15.62 17.06
C ALA A 43 -17.38 -14.55 18.04
N GLN A 44 -16.75 -13.51 17.50
CA GLN A 44 -16.33 -12.37 18.31
C GLN A 44 -17.60 -11.71 18.86
N ALA A 45 -17.74 -11.69 20.20
CA ALA A 45 -18.89 -11.08 20.84
C ALA A 45 -18.94 -9.60 20.40
N LYS A 46 -19.98 -9.26 19.64
CA LYS A 46 -20.18 -7.89 19.16
C LYS A 46 -20.35 -6.99 20.40
N PRO A 47 -19.68 -5.82 20.46
CA PRO A 47 -19.93 -4.84 21.49
C PRO A 47 -21.43 -4.56 21.57
N THR A 48 -21.99 -4.68 22.77
CA THR A 48 -23.42 -4.44 23.02
C THR A 48 -23.80 -2.98 22.85
N ASN A 49 -22.80 -2.08 22.87
CA ASN A 49 -22.94 -0.63 22.74
C ASN A 49 -21.84 -0.06 21.82
N LEU A 50 -22.17 1.01 21.09
CA LEU A 50 -21.23 1.75 20.25
C LEU A 50 -20.17 2.48 21.09
N ALA A 51 -20.53 2.97 22.29
CA ALA A 51 -19.59 3.67 23.17
C ALA A 51 -18.39 2.78 23.53
N ASP A 52 -18.64 1.55 23.98
CA ASP A 52 -17.59 0.59 24.33
C ASP A 52 -16.68 0.25 23.13
N LEU A 53 -17.25 0.23 21.92
CA LEU A 53 -16.47 0.05 20.69
C LEU A 53 -15.58 1.27 20.42
N VAL A 54 -16.13 2.49 20.55
CA VAL A 54 -15.40 3.74 20.36
C VAL A 54 -14.25 3.82 21.37
N ASP A 55 -14.47 3.51 22.64
CA ASP A 55 -13.42 3.51 23.68
C ASP A 55 -12.28 2.54 23.34
N THR A 56 -12.58 1.45 22.63
CA THR A 56 -11.57 0.46 22.22
C THR A 56 -10.75 0.92 20.99
N VAL A 57 -11.32 1.77 20.13
CA VAL A 57 -10.72 2.14 18.82
C VAL A 57 -10.35 3.61 18.68
N ALA A 58 -10.72 4.47 19.64
CA ALA A 58 -10.49 5.91 19.58
C ALA A 58 -9.01 6.25 19.46
N ASP A 59 -8.15 5.51 20.18
CA ASP A 59 -6.69 5.71 20.17
C ASP A 59 -6.04 5.37 18.82
N ALA A 60 -6.73 4.62 17.95
CA ALA A 60 -6.26 4.37 16.60
C ALA A 60 -6.51 5.55 15.66
N VAL A 61 -7.33 6.53 16.06
CA VAL A 61 -7.67 7.69 15.23
C VAL A 61 -6.73 8.85 15.51
N VAL A 62 -6.24 9.49 14.44
CA VAL A 62 -5.38 10.66 14.54
C VAL A 62 -5.92 11.83 13.73
N ASN A 63 -5.56 13.05 14.15
CA ASN A 63 -5.77 14.26 13.37
C ASN A 63 -4.52 14.56 12.54
N ILE A 64 -4.71 14.99 11.29
CA ILE A 64 -3.64 15.23 10.32
C ILE A 64 -3.76 16.67 9.84
N SER A 65 -2.68 17.42 10.04
CA SER A 65 -2.49 18.76 9.47
C SER A 65 -1.40 18.69 8.42
N ALA A 66 -1.74 19.04 7.19
CA ALA A 66 -0.84 19.00 6.06
C ALA A 66 -0.67 20.42 5.51
N THR A 67 0.56 20.83 5.25
CA THR A 67 0.87 22.15 4.69
C THR A 67 1.68 22.00 3.41
N GLN A 68 1.22 22.70 2.38
CA GLN A 68 1.90 22.85 1.11
C GLN A 68 2.43 24.28 0.99
N THR A 69 3.71 24.43 0.65
CA THR A 69 4.28 25.73 0.29
C THR A 69 4.23 25.86 -1.23
N VAL A 70 3.37 26.74 -1.72
CA VAL A 70 3.24 27.01 -3.15
C VAL A 70 4.16 28.18 -3.48
N GLU A 71 5.21 27.90 -4.25
CA GLU A 71 6.02 28.93 -4.88
C GLU A 71 5.26 29.45 -6.10
N ASP A 72 4.86 30.71 -6.06
CA ASP A 72 4.31 31.37 -7.23
C ASP A 72 5.39 31.38 -8.33
N LYS A 73 5.15 30.67 -9.42
CA LYS A 73 6.01 30.83 -10.61
C LYS A 73 5.73 32.23 -11.13
N THR A 74 6.82 33.00 -11.26
CA THR A 74 6.99 34.33 -11.88
C THR A 74 5.68 35.04 -12.27
N PRO A 75 5.42 36.29 -11.84
CA PRO A 75 4.21 37.00 -12.22
C PRO A 75 4.09 37.00 -13.75
N GLU A 76 3.19 36.18 -14.27
CA GLU A 76 2.81 36.28 -15.66
C GLU A 76 2.29 37.69 -15.85
N ALA A 77 2.77 38.30 -16.93
CA ALA A 77 2.60 39.70 -17.27
C ALA A 77 1.19 40.21 -16.91
N MET A 78 1.13 41.47 -16.47
CA MET A 78 -0.11 42.17 -16.12
C MET A 78 -1.26 41.71 -17.03
N PRO A 79 -2.42 41.29 -16.46
CA PRO A 79 -3.55 40.88 -17.28
C PRO A 79 -3.84 41.98 -18.29
N ASP A 80 -3.92 41.59 -19.57
CA ASP A 80 -4.12 42.53 -20.68
C ASP A 80 -5.55 43.09 -20.57
N LEU A 81 -5.69 44.20 -19.85
CA LEU A 81 -6.99 44.81 -19.55
C LEU A 81 -7.55 45.46 -20.83
N PRO A 82 -8.86 45.32 -21.11
CA PRO A 82 -9.50 46.01 -22.21
C PRO A 82 -9.37 47.52 -22.03
N LYS A 83 -8.64 48.19 -22.94
CA LYS A 83 -8.45 49.64 -22.89
C LYS A 83 -9.75 50.37 -23.20
N GLY A 84 -10.00 51.49 -22.50
CA GLY A 84 -11.17 52.35 -22.75
C GLY A 84 -12.42 52.01 -21.93
N THR A 85 -12.30 51.25 -20.84
CA THR A 85 -13.39 51.11 -19.86
C THR A 85 -13.41 52.31 -18.91
N PRO A 86 -14.56 52.69 -18.32
CA PRO A 86 -14.63 53.75 -17.30
C PRO A 86 -13.78 53.50 -16.04
N PHE A 87 -13.21 52.29 -15.90
CA PHE A 87 -12.43 51.86 -14.75
C PHE A 87 -10.92 51.79 -15.06
N ASP A 88 -10.48 52.09 -16.29
CA ASP A 88 -9.08 51.98 -16.74
C ASP A 88 -8.13 52.79 -15.82
N ASP A 89 -8.49 54.04 -15.53
CA ASP A 89 -7.72 54.92 -14.64
C ASP A 89 -7.69 54.43 -13.19
N MET A 90 -8.75 53.76 -12.73
CA MET A 90 -8.80 53.16 -11.39
C MET A 90 -7.88 51.95 -11.29
N PHE A 91 -7.89 51.09 -12.31
CA PHE A 91 -7.00 49.93 -12.38
C PHE A 91 -5.54 50.38 -12.51
N GLU A 92 -5.24 51.32 -13.39
CA GLU A 92 -3.88 51.82 -13.57
C GLU A 92 -3.33 52.47 -12.29
N GLN A 93 -4.13 53.26 -11.58
CA GLN A 93 -3.75 53.81 -10.27
C GLN A 93 -3.62 52.73 -9.20
N PHE A 94 -4.52 51.74 -9.17
CA PHE A 94 -4.44 50.62 -8.23
C PHE A 94 -3.13 49.85 -8.41
N PHE A 95 -2.77 49.49 -9.65
CA PHE A 95 -1.55 48.76 -9.95
C PHE A 95 -0.27 49.60 -9.83
N LYS A 96 -0.31 50.90 -10.13
CA LYS A 96 0.81 51.83 -9.89
C LYS A 96 1.07 52.05 -8.40
N ASN A 97 0.02 52.22 -7.58
CA ASN A 97 0.14 52.52 -6.15
C ASN A 97 0.33 51.27 -5.29
N HIS A 98 -0.26 50.13 -5.65
CA HIS A 98 -0.07 48.87 -4.93
C HIS A 98 1.16 48.11 -5.40
N GLY A 99 1.75 48.51 -6.53
CA GLY A 99 2.96 47.92 -7.09
C GLY A 99 2.81 46.42 -7.37
N PHE A 100 2.86 46.03 -8.63
CA PHE A 100 3.30 44.67 -8.98
C PHE A 100 4.80 44.46 -8.65
N ASN A 101 5.27 44.92 -7.48
CA ASN A 101 6.43 44.34 -6.80
C ASN A 101 6.03 43.01 -6.14
N ASN A 102 5.15 42.25 -6.80
CA ASN A 102 4.88 40.87 -6.50
C ASN A 102 6.12 40.09 -6.93
N ALA A 103 7.20 40.20 -6.16
CA ALA A 103 8.04 39.04 -6.02
C ALA A 103 7.08 37.89 -5.66
N PRO A 104 7.12 36.77 -6.39
CA PRO A 104 6.32 35.62 -6.01
C PRO A 104 6.71 35.27 -4.57
N HIS A 105 5.80 35.51 -3.64
CA HIS A 105 6.02 35.17 -2.25
C HIS A 105 5.46 33.78 -2.07
N PRO A 106 6.27 32.81 -1.61
CA PRO A 106 5.76 31.50 -1.28
C PRO A 106 4.59 31.65 -0.31
N HIS A 107 3.42 31.15 -0.68
CA HIS A 107 2.25 31.16 0.18
C HIS A 107 1.96 29.73 0.65
N LYS A 108 1.51 29.61 1.90
CA LYS A 108 1.21 28.31 2.51
C LYS A 108 -0.27 27.99 2.34
N MET A 109 -0.58 26.81 1.81
CA MET A 109 -1.91 26.23 1.80
C MET A 109 -1.95 25.09 2.82
N SER A 110 -3.00 25.00 3.63
CA SER A 110 -3.16 23.95 4.64
C SER A 110 -4.38 23.08 4.36
N SER A 111 -4.25 21.78 4.61
CA SER A 111 -5.32 20.79 4.61
C SER A 111 -5.43 20.14 5.98
N LEU A 112 -6.65 19.80 6.38
CA LEU A 112 -6.95 19.10 7.63
C LEU A 112 -7.71 17.82 7.30
N GLY A 113 -7.40 16.75 8.04
CA GLY A 113 -8.07 15.48 7.88
C GLY A 113 -7.87 14.57 9.07
N SER A 114 -8.46 13.39 9.01
CA SER A 114 -8.21 12.31 9.96
C SER A 114 -7.40 11.19 9.31
N GLY A 115 -6.82 10.34 10.15
CA GLY A 115 -6.18 9.10 9.73
C GLY A 115 -6.35 8.01 10.77
N PHE A 116 -5.86 6.82 10.43
CA PHE A 116 -5.87 5.65 11.31
C PHE A 116 -4.47 5.06 11.44
N VAL A 117 -4.05 4.79 12.67
CA VAL A 117 -2.87 3.96 12.98
C VAL A 117 -3.25 2.52 12.73
N ILE A 118 -2.55 1.86 11.80
CA ILE A 118 -2.83 0.46 11.43
C ILE A 118 -1.80 -0.53 11.95
N ASP A 119 -0.64 -0.03 12.40
CA ASP A 119 0.46 -0.86 12.87
C ASP A 119 1.24 -0.18 14.00
N PRO A 120 1.70 -0.93 15.03
CA PRO A 120 2.48 -0.39 16.15
C PRO A 120 3.81 0.25 15.75
N SER A 121 4.33 -0.01 14.54
CA SER A 121 5.50 0.70 14.01
C SER A 121 5.24 2.16 13.64
N GLY A 122 3.99 2.62 13.74
CA GLY A 122 3.59 4.01 13.48
C GLY A 122 3.09 4.25 12.07
N ILE A 123 2.58 3.23 11.38
CA ILE A 123 1.98 3.39 10.04
C ILE A 123 0.59 4.02 10.17
N VAL A 124 0.41 5.19 9.56
CA VAL A 124 -0.86 5.91 9.49
C VAL A 124 -1.41 5.92 8.07
N ILE A 125 -2.69 5.58 7.91
CA ILE A 125 -3.42 5.69 6.64
C ILE A 125 -4.35 6.90 6.68
N THR A 126 -4.34 7.69 5.60
CA THR A 126 -5.26 8.81 5.38
C THR A 126 -5.63 8.93 3.89
N ASN A 127 -6.49 9.88 3.56
CA ASN A 127 -6.90 10.13 2.20
C ASN A 127 -5.80 10.86 1.44
N ASN A 128 -5.60 10.51 0.16
CA ASN A 128 -4.62 11.18 -0.69
C ASN A 128 -4.83 12.69 -0.80
N HIS A 129 -6.08 13.18 -0.83
CA HIS A 129 -6.36 14.62 -0.91
C HIS A 129 -5.95 15.39 0.35
N VAL A 130 -5.69 14.71 1.46
CA VAL A 130 -5.21 15.36 2.69
C VAL A 130 -3.72 15.66 2.57
N VAL A 131 -2.93 14.74 1.99
CA VAL A 131 -1.45 14.77 2.05
C VAL A 131 -0.74 14.86 0.69
N GLY A 132 -1.47 14.76 -0.43
CA GLY A 132 -0.91 14.44 -1.74
C GLY A 132 0.23 15.35 -2.23
N ASP A 133 0.13 16.66 -1.99
CA ASP A 133 1.14 17.65 -2.38
C ASP A 133 1.77 18.36 -1.17
N ALA A 134 1.58 17.82 0.03
CA ALA A 134 2.04 18.46 1.25
C ALA A 134 3.57 18.35 1.41
N ASN A 135 4.20 19.46 1.78
CA ASN A 135 5.62 19.49 2.12
C ASN A 135 5.85 19.19 3.61
N ASP A 136 4.90 19.59 4.45
CA ASP A 136 4.91 19.36 5.90
C ASP A 136 3.64 18.60 6.30
N ILE A 137 3.79 17.53 7.08
CA ILE A 137 2.68 16.76 7.61
C ILE A 137 2.89 16.59 9.11
N VAL A 138 1.90 16.99 9.90
CA VAL A 138 1.85 16.86 11.34
C VAL A 138 0.71 15.92 11.70
N VAL A 139 1.05 14.86 12.44
CA VAL A 139 0.08 13.90 12.99
C VAL A 139 -0.08 14.19 14.47
N ILE A 140 -1.33 14.33 14.91
CA ILE A 140 -1.71 14.68 16.27
C ILE A 140 -2.57 13.52 16.80
N PHE A 141 -2.07 12.87 17.85
CA PHE A 141 -2.80 11.81 18.54
C PHE A 141 -3.87 12.42 19.46
N THR A 142 -4.85 11.60 19.84
CA THR A 142 -5.96 12.02 20.69
C THR A 142 -5.54 12.42 22.11
N ASP A 143 -4.37 11.99 22.56
CA ASP A 143 -3.78 12.34 23.87
C ASP A 143 -3.02 13.68 23.89
N GLY A 144 -2.79 14.29 22.72
CA GLY A 144 -2.18 15.63 22.57
C GLY A 144 -0.67 15.63 22.41
#